data_AF-A0A842Q7Q7-F1
#
_entry.id   AF-A0A842Q7Q7-F1
#
_cell.length_a   1.000
_cell.length_b   1.000
_cell.length_c   1.000
_cell.angle_alpha   90.00
_cell.angle_beta   90.00
_cell.angle_gamma   90.00
#
_symmetry.space_group_name_H-M   'P 1'
#
loop_
_entity.id
_entity.type
_entity.pdbx_description
1 polymer ?
#
loop_
_entity_poly.entity_id
_entity_poly.type
_entity_poly.pdbx_seq_one_letter_code
_entity_poly.pdbx_strand_id
1 'polypeptide(L)'
;MSSKFQVQLKDRANAANILGEALKDVIKKEQERKDHSIVLGIPRGGVIIADIIAKKLSCEFDIIIPRKLHAPHNEELAIGAVMEDGTTYL
;
A
#
# COMPACT_ATOMS: atom_id res chain seq x y z
N MET A 1 -20.80 6.20 -19.68
CA MET A 1 -21.03 7.33 -18.75
C MET A 1 -19.94 7.28 -17.69
N SER A 2 -18.74 7.78 -18.01
CA SER A 2 -17.58 7.66 -17.13
C SER A 2 -17.66 8.78 -16.09
N SER A 3 -18.13 8.45 -14.88
CA SER A 3 -18.06 9.38 -13.75
C SER A 3 -16.58 9.58 -13.44
N LYS A 4 -16.03 10.72 -13.86
CA LYS A 4 -14.73 11.19 -13.38
C LYS A 4 -14.90 11.36 -11.86
N PHE A 5 -14.39 10.40 -11.09
CA PHE A 5 -14.15 10.59 -9.67
C PHE A 5 -13.14 11.74 -9.52
N GLN A 6 -13.63 12.97 -9.47
CA GLN A 6 -12.83 14.12 -9.05
C GLN A 6 -12.72 14.04 -7.53
N VAL A 7 -11.75 13.29 -7.05
CA VAL A 7 -11.34 13.34 -5.65
C VAL A 7 -10.30 14.41 -5.51
N GLN A 8 -10.61 15.47 -4.75
CA GLN A 8 -9.61 16.43 -4.33
C GLN A 8 -8.88 15.90 -3.11
N LEU A 9 -7.64 15.47 -3.29
CA LEU A 9 -6.77 15.02 -2.19
C LEU A 9 -6.08 16.25 -1.59
N LYS A 10 -6.52 16.68 -0.41
CA LYS A 10 -5.96 17.88 0.24
C LYS A 10 -4.57 17.64 0.81
N ASP A 11 -4.40 16.49 1.47
CA ASP A 11 -3.18 16.06 2.13
C ASP A 11 -3.18 14.53 2.25
N ARG A 12 -2.10 13.96 2.79
CA ARG A 12 -1.96 12.51 2.95
C ARG A 12 -3.02 11.92 3.89
N ALA A 13 -3.42 12.65 4.92
CA ALA A 13 -4.42 12.17 5.87
C ALA A 13 -5.81 12.11 5.24
N ASN A 14 -6.17 13.12 4.44
CA ASN A 14 -7.40 13.13 3.66
C ASN A 14 -7.42 11.97 2.64
N ALA A 15 -6.31 11.77 1.90
CA ALA A 15 -6.19 10.65 0.98
C ALA A 15 -6.36 9.29 1.68
N ALA A 16 -5.72 9.12 2.83
CA ALA A 16 -5.82 7.91 3.64
C ALA A 16 -7.24 7.65 4.13
N ASN A 17 -7.95 8.68 4.59
CA ASN A 17 -9.33 8.55 5.06
C ASN A 17 -10.28 8.11 3.94
N ILE A 18 -10.10 8.66 2.73
CA ILE A 18 -10.89 8.32 1.55
C ILE A 18 -10.60 6.88 1.12
N LEU A 19 -9.32 6.50 1.04
CA LEU A 19 -8.93 5.14 0.68
C LEU A 19 -9.40 4.12 1.71
N GLY A 20 -9.24 4.41 3.00
CA GLY A 20 -9.73 3.55 4.08
C GLY A 20 -11.25 3.36 4.04
N GLU A 21 -12.01 4.39 3.66
CA GLU A 21 -13.47 4.23 3.48
C GLU A 21 -13.78 3.30 2.29
N ALA A 22 -13.09 3.49 1.17
CA ALA A 22 -13.30 2.68 -0.03
C ALA A 22 -12.94 1.19 0.17
N LEU A 23 -12.02 0.88 1.10
CA LEU A 23 -11.58 -0.49 1.39
C LEU A 23 -12.38 -1.18 2.50
N LYS A 24 -13.23 -0.46 3.22
CA LYS A 24 -13.88 -0.93 4.46
C LYS A 24 -14.66 -2.24 4.26
N ASP A 25 -15.47 -2.34 3.22
CA ASP A 25 -16.32 -3.52 2.99
C ASP A 25 -15.50 -4.74 2.57
N VAL A 26 -14.43 -4.52 1.79
CA VAL A 26 -13.52 -5.59 1.37
C VAL A 26 -12.79 -6.15 2.59
N ILE A 27 -12.20 -5.29 3.42
CA ILE A 27 -11.46 -5.72 4.60
C ILE A 27 -12.38 -6.39 5.62
N LYS A 28 -13.59 -5.86 5.83
CA LYS A 28 -14.57 -6.48 6.73
C LYS A 28 -14.92 -7.91 6.27
N LYS A 29 -15.08 -8.13 4.97
CA LYS A 29 -15.36 -9.46 4.41
C LYS A 29 -14.20 -10.43 4.65
N GLU A 30 -12.95 -10.01 4.49
CA GLU A 30 -11.80 -10.87 4.77
C GLU A 30 -11.69 -11.18 6.29
N GLN A 31 -11.96 -10.21 7.15
CA GLN A 31 -12.00 -10.42 8.61
C GLN A 31 -13.09 -11.42 9.04
N GLU A 32 -14.27 -11.40 8.40
CA GLU A 32 -15.34 -12.38 8.64
C GLU A 32 -14.92 -13.82 8.25
N ARG A 33 -14.00 -13.96 7.28
CA ARG A 33 -13.39 -15.23 6.89
C ARG A 33 -12.25 -15.67 7.82
N LYS A 34 -11.95 -14.86 8.84
CA LYS A 34 -10.83 -15.00 9.78
C LYS A 34 -9.46 -14.86 9.13
N ASP A 35 -9.40 -14.22 7.97
CA ASP A 35 -8.15 -13.86 7.32
C ASP A 35 -7.61 -12.56 7.92
N HIS A 36 -6.32 -12.55 8.26
CA HIS A 36 -5.66 -11.37 8.85
C HIS A 36 -5.17 -10.47 7.72
N SER A 37 -5.64 -9.22 7.74
CA SER A 37 -5.20 -8.19 6.79
C SER A 37 -4.08 -7.35 7.40
N ILE A 38 -3.02 -7.14 6.63
CA ILE A 38 -1.91 -6.24 6.97
C ILE A 38 -1.85 -5.10 5.96
N VAL A 39 -1.59 -3.89 6.44
CA VAL A 39 -1.34 -2.72 5.61
C VAL A 39 0.17 -2.45 5.60
N LEU A 40 0.78 -2.56 4.41
CA LEU A 40 2.21 -2.31 4.23
C LEU A 40 2.46 -0.90 3.69
N GLY A 41 3.18 -0.08 4.45
CA GLY A 41 3.55 1.27 4.07
C GLY A 41 4.86 1.32 3.30
N ILE A 42 4.85 1.87 2.08
CA ILE A 42 6.09 2.15 1.33
C ILE A 42 6.61 3.54 1.72
N PRO A 43 7.86 3.67 2.22
CA PRO A 43 8.42 4.96 2.60
C PRO A 43 8.58 5.95 1.45
N ARG A 44 8.60 7.26 1.72
CA ARG A 44 8.39 7.91 3.04
C ARG A 44 6.93 8.28 3.26
N GLY A 45 6.27 8.84 2.25
CA GLY A 45 4.90 9.37 2.37
C GLY A 45 3.83 8.30 2.52
N GLY A 46 4.04 7.10 1.95
CA GLY A 46 3.08 5.99 2.02
C GLY A 46 2.91 5.44 3.44
N VAL A 47 3.94 5.54 4.29
CA VAL A 47 3.89 5.14 5.71
C VAL A 47 2.81 5.92 6.47
N ILE A 48 2.71 7.24 6.25
CA ILE A 48 1.69 8.09 6.90
C ILE A 48 0.28 7.66 6.48
N ILE A 49 0.10 7.31 5.21
CA ILE A 49 -1.19 6.90 4.66
C ILE A 49 -1.57 5.52 5.22
N ALA A 50 -0.61 4.59 5.23
CA ALA A 50 -0.78 3.22 5.70
C ALA A 50 -1.14 3.16 7.19
N ASP A 51 -0.45 3.92 8.06
CA ASP A 51 -0.76 3.99 9.50
C ASP A 51 -2.22 4.43 9.75
N ILE A 52 -2.69 5.45 9.04
CA ILE A 52 -4.07 5.95 9.16
C ILE A 52 -5.08 4.89 8.71
N ILE A 53 -4.80 4.20 7.59
CA ILE A 53 -5.69 3.16 7.07
C ILE A 53 -5.73 1.96 8.01
N ALA A 54 -4.57 1.49 8.50
CA ALA A 54 -4.48 0.36 9.41
C ALA A 54 -5.28 0.61 10.70
N LYS A 55 -5.11 1.79 11.31
CA LYS A 55 -5.91 2.23 12.47
C LYS A 55 -7.40 2.28 12.16
N LYS A 56 -7.78 2.85 11.02
CA LYS A 56 -9.20 2.99 10.62
C LYS A 56 -9.87 1.63 10.39
N LEU A 57 -9.14 0.66 9.85
CA LEU A 57 -9.66 -0.65 9.45
C LEU A 57 -9.36 -1.77 10.46
N SER A 58 -8.69 -1.44 11.58
CA SER A 58 -8.24 -2.42 12.59
C SER A 58 -7.40 -3.55 11.97
N CYS A 59 -6.50 -3.19 11.06
CA CYS A 59 -5.55 -4.10 10.44
C CYS A 59 -4.19 -4.00 11.12
N GLU A 60 -3.37 -5.03 10.95
CA GLU A 60 -1.94 -4.94 11.26
C GLU A 60 -1.26 -3.93 10.35
N PHE A 61 -0.13 -3.37 10.82
CA PHE A 61 0.62 -2.36 10.10
C PHE A 61 2.11 -2.69 10.15
N ASP A 62 2.75 -2.61 8.99
CA ASP A 62 4.21 -2.69 8.88
C ASP A 62 4.72 -1.85 7.69
N ILE A 63 6.05 -1.73 7.58
CA ILE A 63 6.74 -0.97 6.55
C ILE A 63 7.49 -1.94 5.64
N ILE A 64 7.43 -1.70 4.33
CA ILE A 64 8.17 -2.51 3.35
C ILE A 64 9.11 -1.62 2.53
N ILE A 65 10.37 -2.04 2.39
CA ILE A 65 11.43 -1.28 1.71
C ILE A 65 12.09 -2.13 0.62
N PRO A 66 11.37 -2.44 -0.48
CA PRO A 66 11.96 -3.19 -1.58
C PRO A 66 12.81 -2.27 -2.46
N ARG A 67 13.88 -2.80 -3.05
CA ARG A 67 14.63 -2.15 -4.13
C ARG A 67 14.41 -2.90 -5.44
N LYS A 68 14.00 -2.21 -6.50
CA LYS A 68 13.90 -2.81 -7.84
C LYS A 68 15.29 -3.19 -8.35
N LEU A 69 15.42 -4.38 -8.93
CA LEU A 69 16.62 -4.81 -9.65
C LEU A 69 16.44 -4.42 -11.12
N HIS A 70 17.34 -3.60 -11.64
CA HIS A 70 17.25 -3.08 -13.00
C HIS A 70 17.87 -4.02 -14.03
N ALA A 71 17.33 -4.02 -15.24
CA ALA A 71 17.99 -4.66 -16.37
C ALA A 71 19.32 -3.96 -16.71
N PRO A 72 20.36 -4.71 -17.12
CA PRO A 72 21.55 -4.10 -17.73
C PRO A 72 21.14 -3.20 -18.89
N HIS A 73 21.67 -1.97 -18.91
CA HIS A 73 21.41 -0.97 -19.94
C HIS A 73 19.95 -0.46 -20.04
N ASN A 74 19.06 -0.79 -19.09
CA ASN A 74 17.70 -0.22 -19.03
C ASN A 74 17.20 -0.12 -17.57
N GLU A 75 17.44 1.03 -16.92
CA GLU A 75 17.09 1.31 -15.52
C GLU A 75 15.58 1.44 -15.25
N GLU A 76 14.75 1.57 -16.28
CA GLU A 76 13.30 1.59 -16.11
C GLU A 76 12.70 0.17 -16.09
N LEU A 77 13.39 -0.80 -16.70
CA LEU A 77 12.97 -2.20 -16.72
C LEU A 77 13.41 -2.91 -15.43
N ALA A 78 12.43 -3.30 -14.61
CA ALA A 78 12.67 -4.17 -13.46
C ALA A 78 12.75 -5.63 -13.90
N ILE A 79 13.82 -6.33 -13.52
CA ILE A 79 14.05 -7.77 -13.74
C ILE A 79 13.97 -8.56 -12.42
N GLY A 80 13.61 -7.90 -11.32
CA GLY A 80 13.57 -8.49 -10.00
C GLY A 80 13.45 -7.46 -8.89
N ALA A 81 13.58 -7.91 -7.64
CA ALA A 81 13.61 -7.06 -6.46
C ALA A 81 14.51 -7.65 -5.37
N VAL A 82 15.10 -6.77 -4.57
CA VAL A 82 15.86 -7.13 -3.36
C VAL A 82 15.15 -6.56 -2.15
N MET A 83 14.91 -7.42 -1.17
CA MET A 83 14.30 -7.07 0.12
C MET A 83 15.35 -6.53 1.09
N GLU A 84 14.88 -5.97 2.21
CA GLU A 84 15.76 -5.35 3.22
C GLU A 84 16.69 -6.35 3.93
N ASP A 85 16.31 -7.61 4.01
CA ASP A 85 17.10 -8.73 4.56
C ASP A 85 18.12 -9.29 3.56
N GLY A 86 18.16 -8.76 2.33
CA GLY A 86 19.01 -9.25 1.24
C GLY A 86 18.38 -10.37 0.41
N THR A 87 17.17 -10.83 0.75
CA THR A 87 16.44 -11.81 -0.06
C THR A 87 16.19 -11.24 -1.45
N THR A 88 16.50 -12.03 -2.48
CA THR A 88 16.45 -11.61 -3.88
C THR A 88 15.40 -12.41 -4.64
N TYR A 89 14.55 -11.71 -5.37
CA TYR A 89 13.54 -12.26 -6.28
C TYR A 89 13.92 -11.88 -7.71
N LEU A 90 14.03 -12.89 -8.59
CA LEU A 90 14.35 -12.78 -10.02
C LEU A 90 13.16 -13.29 -10.85
#